data_AF-A0A0M3HM60-F1
#
_entry.id   AF-A0A0M3HM60-F1
#
_cell.length_a   1.000
_cell.length_b   1.000
_cell.length_c   1.000
_cell.angle_alpha   90.00
_cell.angle_beta   90.00
_cell.angle_gamma   90.00
#
_symmetry.space_group_name_H-M   'P 1'
#
loop_
_entity.id
_entity.type
_entity.pdbx_description
1 polymer ?
#
loop_
_entity_poly.entity_id
_entity_poly.type
_entity_poly.pdbx_seq_one_letter_code
_entity_poly.pdbx_strand_id
1 'polypeptide(L)'
;MAGGSDLVEAARYYEDLPGQADKAVMLYHKAGMIGRALDLAFRTEQFGALDLIAKDLDERSDPRVLERAAEFFINNQQYEKAVQFLAYAKNVSSSFEQFEYIFQCFFILFIINII
;
A
#
# COMPACT_ATOMS: atom_id res chain seq x y z
N MET A 1 -20.92 -14.60 18.62
CA MET A 1 -19.57 -14.07 18.42
C MET A 1 -18.87 -15.01 17.45
N ALA A 2 -18.87 -14.71 16.15
CA ALA A 2 -18.02 -15.44 15.22
C ALA A 2 -16.59 -15.01 15.55
N GLY A 3 -15.76 -15.96 15.96
CA GLY A 3 -14.38 -15.68 16.37
C GLY A 3 -13.61 -15.15 15.18
N GLY A 4 -12.58 -14.34 15.40
CA GLY A 4 -11.68 -13.91 14.33
C GLY A 4 -11.16 -15.10 13.50
N SER A 5 -11.07 -16.29 14.10
CA SER A 5 -10.80 -17.57 13.42
C SER A 5 -11.74 -17.89 12.26
N ASP A 6 -13.05 -17.69 12.41
CA ASP A 6 -14.03 -18.02 11.36
C ASP A 6 -13.88 -17.09 10.14
N LEU A 7 -13.55 -15.81 10.39
CA LEU A 7 -13.29 -14.83 9.34
C LEU A 7 -12.01 -15.15 8.56
N VAL A 8 -10.98 -15.64 9.24
CA VAL A 8 -9.71 -16.06 8.60
C VAL A 8 -9.89 -17.32 7.78
N GLU A 9 -10.63 -18.30 8.27
CA GLU A 9 -10.93 -19.53 7.55
C GLU A 9 -11.73 -19.22 6.27
N ALA A 10 -12.75 -18.36 6.39
CA ALA A 10 -13.52 -17.88 5.24
C ALA A 10 -12.63 -17.11 4.25
N ALA A 11 -11.76 -16.21 4.73
CA ALA A 11 -10.85 -15.45 3.88
C ALA A 11 -9.91 -16.36 3.08
N ARG A 12 -9.37 -17.42 3.70
CA ARG A 12 -8.54 -18.41 3.01
C ARG A 12 -9.30 -19.15 1.92
N TYR A 13 -10.56 -19.48 2.15
CA TYR A 13 -11.39 -20.12 1.13
C TYR A 13 -11.61 -19.21 -0.09
N TYR A 14 -11.84 -17.90 0.15
CA TYR A 14 -11.97 -16.92 -0.94
C TYR A 14 -10.65 -16.57 -1.62
N GLU A 15 -9.52 -16.74 -0.96
CA GLU A 15 -8.18 -16.56 -1.53
C GLU A 15 -7.86 -17.62 -2.60
N ASP A 16 -8.36 -18.85 -2.45
CA ASP A 16 -8.18 -19.93 -3.44
C ASP A 16 -9.02 -19.69 -4.72
N LEU A 17 -10.06 -18.87 -4.62
CA LEU A 17 -10.97 -18.55 -5.71
C LEU A 17 -10.45 -17.37 -6.55
N PRO A 18 -10.12 -17.56 -7.83
CA PRO A 18 -9.69 -16.46 -8.69
C PRO A 18 -10.79 -15.42 -8.85
N GLY A 19 -10.48 -14.15 -8.59
CA GLY A 19 -11.41 -13.01 -8.70
C GLY A 19 -12.28 -12.73 -7.47
N GLN A 20 -12.11 -13.44 -6.35
CA GLN A 20 -12.77 -13.13 -5.07
C GLN A 20 -11.83 -12.50 -4.04
N ALA A 21 -10.66 -12.04 -4.49
CA ALA A 21 -9.64 -11.40 -3.66
C ALA A 21 -10.19 -10.24 -2.81
N ASP A 22 -11.05 -9.40 -3.35
CA ASP A 22 -11.66 -8.27 -2.64
C ASP A 22 -12.41 -8.71 -1.39
N LYS A 23 -13.12 -9.85 -1.46
CA LYS A 23 -13.86 -10.40 -0.31
C LYS A 23 -12.91 -10.94 0.74
N ALA A 24 -11.85 -11.63 0.32
CA ALA A 24 -10.83 -12.14 1.23
C ALA A 24 -10.11 -10.98 1.95
N VAL A 25 -9.75 -9.92 1.24
CA VAL A 25 -9.14 -8.70 1.81
C VAL A 25 -10.07 -8.05 2.84
N MET A 26 -11.37 -7.92 2.53
CA MET A 26 -12.34 -7.35 3.46
C MET A 26 -12.58 -8.23 4.70
N LEU A 27 -12.51 -9.56 4.56
CA LEU A 27 -12.61 -10.50 5.68
C LEU A 27 -11.37 -10.42 6.59
N TYR A 28 -10.17 -10.33 6.01
CA TYR A 28 -8.94 -10.11 6.79
C TYR A 28 -8.95 -8.77 7.53
N HIS A 29 -9.48 -7.72 6.90
CA HIS A 29 -9.68 -6.42 7.55
C HIS A 29 -10.67 -6.53 8.73
N LYS A 30 -11.81 -7.20 8.54
CA LYS A 30 -12.78 -7.48 9.62
C LYS A 30 -12.19 -8.35 10.74
N ALA A 31 -11.23 -9.21 10.41
CA ALA A 31 -10.50 -10.04 11.38
C ALA A 31 -9.38 -9.28 12.12
N GLY A 32 -9.11 -8.02 11.77
CA GLY A 32 -8.01 -7.22 12.33
C GLY A 32 -6.63 -7.66 11.84
N MET A 33 -6.55 -8.51 10.82
CA MET A 33 -5.27 -8.98 10.25
C MET A 33 -4.83 -8.12 9.08
N ILE A 34 -4.48 -6.86 9.36
CA ILE A 34 -4.09 -5.88 8.35
C ILE A 34 -2.90 -6.35 7.51
N GLY A 35 -1.85 -6.92 8.13
CA GLY A 35 -0.68 -7.40 7.39
C GLY A 35 -1.01 -8.47 6.33
N ARG A 36 -1.93 -9.39 6.64
CA ARG A 36 -2.39 -10.42 5.68
C ARG A 36 -3.31 -9.85 4.61
N ALA A 37 -4.21 -8.94 4.99
CA ALA A 37 -5.07 -8.23 4.05
C ALA A 37 -4.23 -7.46 3.01
N LEU A 38 -3.15 -6.82 3.46
CA LEU A 38 -2.26 -6.04 2.62
C LEU A 38 -1.47 -6.91 1.65
N ASP A 39 -0.87 -8.00 2.13
CA ASP A 39 -0.17 -8.96 1.26
C ASP A 39 -1.08 -9.51 0.15
N LEU A 40 -2.34 -9.80 0.49
CA LEU A 40 -3.30 -10.27 -0.50
C LEU A 40 -3.71 -9.16 -1.47
N ALA A 41 -3.95 -7.94 -0.99
CA ALA A 41 -4.26 -6.79 -1.82
C ALA A 41 -3.12 -6.46 -2.80
N PHE A 42 -1.86 -6.61 -2.39
CA PHE A 42 -0.70 -6.49 -3.27
C PHE A 42 -0.68 -7.57 -4.36
N ARG A 43 -0.91 -8.83 -3.99
CA ARG A 43 -0.93 -9.95 -4.95
C ARG A 43 -2.01 -9.83 -6.00
N THR A 44 -3.10 -9.15 -5.66
CA THR A 44 -4.31 -9.06 -6.48
C THR A 44 -4.48 -7.68 -7.10
N GLU A 45 -3.51 -6.78 -6.83
CA GLU A 45 -3.46 -5.40 -7.33
C GLU A 45 -4.75 -4.61 -7.07
N GLN A 46 -5.44 -4.92 -5.97
CA GLN A 46 -6.72 -4.30 -5.64
C GLN A 46 -6.52 -2.92 -5.01
N PHE A 47 -6.36 -1.91 -5.87
CA PHE A 47 -6.09 -0.53 -5.50
C PHE A 47 -7.11 0.06 -4.51
N GLY A 48 -8.40 -0.20 -4.72
CA GLY A 48 -9.46 0.37 -3.89
C GLY A 48 -9.45 -0.16 -2.46
N ALA A 49 -9.19 -1.46 -2.29
CA ALA A 49 -9.08 -2.09 -0.99
C ALA A 49 -7.74 -1.73 -0.31
N LEU A 50 -6.65 -1.69 -1.10
CA LEU A 50 -5.34 -1.33 -0.58
C LEU A 50 -5.31 0.12 -0.10
N ASP A 51 -5.93 1.08 -0.79
CA ASP A 51 -5.96 2.49 -0.35
C ASP A 51 -6.63 2.65 1.02
N LEU A 52 -7.72 1.91 1.26
CA LEU A 52 -8.41 1.91 2.54
C LEU A 52 -7.55 1.30 3.65
N ILE A 53 -6.95 0.13 3.40
CA ILE A 53 -6.12 -0.55 4.40
C ILE A 53 -4.82 0.22 4.66
N ALA A 54 -4.26 0.83 3.61
CA ALA A 54 -3.06 1.64 3.71
C ALA A 54 -3.31 2.87 4.60
N LYS A 55 -4.48 3.51 4.54
CA LYS A 55 -4.80 4.62 5.44
C LYS A 55 -4.80 4.25 6.93
N ASP A 56 -5.02 2.98 7.25
CA ASP A 56 -4.93 2.44 8.62
C ASP A 56 -3.50 2.01 9.01
N LEU A 57 -2.52 2.11 8.11
CA LEU A 57 -1.11 1.84 8.41
C LEU A 57 -0.43 3.11 8.96
N ASP A 58 0.14 2.98 10.15
CA ASP A 58 0.91 4.03 10.83
C ASP A 58 2.42 3.71 10.86
N GLU A 59 3.20 4.63 11.43
CA GLU A 59 4.64 4.48 11.75
C GLU A 59 4.99 3.25 12.61
N ARG A 60 3.99 2.63 13.24
CA ARG A 60 4.14 1.42 14.05
C ARG A 60 4.04 0.13 13.23
N SER A 61 3.63 0.23 11.97
CA SER A 61 3.51 -0.92 11.08
C SER A 61 4.88 -1.43 10.69
N ASP A 62 4.96 -2.71 10.30
CA ASP A 62 6.21 -3.30 9.86
C ASP A 62 6.84 -2.48 8.71
N PRO A 63 8.12 -2.09 8.81
CA PRO A 63 8.78 -1.25 7.80
C PRO A 63 8.79 -1.91 6.41
N ARG A 64 8.85 -3.24 6.35
CA ARG A 64 8.78 -4.02 5.10
C ARG A 64 7.41 -3.90 4.42
N VAL A 65 6.35 -3.74 5.21
CA VAL A 65 4.97 -3.59 4.73
C VAL A 65 4.77 -2.17 4.18
N LEU A 66 5.32 -1.17 4.87
CA LEU A 66 5.32 0.23 4.44
C LEU A 66 6.14 0.45 3.15
N GLU A 67 7.33 -0.19 3.01
CA GLU A 67 8.11 -0.16 1.76
C GLU A 67 7.32 -0.72 0.56
N ARG A 68 6.68 -1.89 0.73
CA ARG A 68 5.86 -2.49 -0.35
C ARG A 68 4.63 -1.65 -0.69
N ALA A 69 4.00 -1.03 0.32
CA ALA A 69 2.90 -0.10 0.09
C ALA A 69 3.36 1.10 -0.74
N ALA A 70 4.51 1.68 -0.40
CA ALA A 70 5.06 2.79 -1.13
C ALA A 70 5.41 2.45 -2.59
N GLU A 71 6.08 1.33 -2.85
CA GLU A 71 6.38 0.88 -4.22
C GLU A 71 5.10 0.75 -5.07
N PHE A 72 4.03 0.23 -4.47
CA PHE A 72 2.75 0.14 -5.14
C PHE A 72 2.16 1.52 -5.47
N PHE A 73 2.21 2.47 -4.52
CA PHE A 73 1.76 3.85 -4.77
C PHE A 73 2.62 4.57 -5.82
N ILE A 74 3.94 4.30 -5.89
CA ILE A 74 4.83 4.82 -6.94
C ILE A 74 4.40 4.33 -8.32
N ASN A 75 4.14 3.02 -8.46
CA ASN A 75 3.67 2.43 -9.72
C ASN A 75 2.32 3.01 -10.15
N ASN A 76 1.51 3.42 -9.18
CA ASN A 76 0.18 3.99 -9.40
C ASN A 76 0.17 5.52 -9.53
N GLN A 77 1.34 6.16 -9.70
CA GLN A 77 1.52 7.63 -9.79
C GLN A 77 1.08 8.42 -8.56
N GLN A 78 0.85 7.75 -7.41
CA GLN A 78 0.52 8.40 -6.14
C GLN A 78 1.77 8.65 -5.31
N TYR A 79 2.66 9.49 -5.83
CA TYR A 79 3.96 9.77 -5.21
C TYR A 79 3.83 10.41 -3.81
N GLU A 80 2.82 11.25 -3.58
CA GLU A 80 2.60 11.90 -2.28
C GLU A 80 2.42 10.89 -1.15
N LYS A 81 1.57 9.89 -1.37
CA LYS A 81 1.37 8.81 -0.38
C LYS A 81 2.60 7.94 -0.29
N ALA A 82 3.18 7.54 -1.41
CA ALA A 82 4.38 6.72 -1.40
C ALA A 82 5.51 7.31 -0.53
N VAL A 83 5.72 8.62 -0.63
CA VAL A 83 6.71 9.34 0.18
C VAL A 83 6.34 9.33 1.66
N GLN A 84 5.06 9.50 2.02
CA GLN A 84 4.60 9.37 3.42
C GLN A 84 4.86 7.95 3.96
N PHE A 85 4.54 6.91 3.19
CA PHE A 85 4.79 5.52 3.56
C PHE A 85 6.28 5.20 3.70
N LEU A 86 7.13 5.70 2.80
CA LEU A 86 8.60 5.56 2.92
C LEU A 86 9.14 6.29 4.14
N ALA A 87 8.60 7.46 4.46
CA ALA A 87 8.97 8.20 5.67
C ALA A 87 8.62 7.42 6.94
N TYR A 88 7.47 6.74 6.96
CA TYR A 88 7.08 5.82 8.03
C TYR A 88 7.97 4.58 8.08
N ALA A 89 8.34 4.01 6.93
CA ALA A 89 9.13 2.78 6.85
C ALA A 89 10.58 2.94 7.32
N LYS A 90 11.17 4.11 7.08
CA LYS A 90 12.58 4.35 7.33
C LYS A 90 12.80 5.84 7.51
N ASN A 91 13.43 6.19 8.64
CA ASN A 91 13.99 7.53 8.83
C ASN A 91 14.94 7.90 7.68
N VAL A 92 14.39 8.64 6.72
CA VAL A 92 14.92 9.86 6.08
C VAL A 92 16.18 9.72 5.22
N SER A 93 16.97 8.65 5.31
CA SER A 93 18.28 8.58 4.63
C SER A 93 18.20 8.29 3.13
N SER A 94 17.16 7.62 2.64
CA SER A 94 16.97 7.32 1.20
C SER A 94 15.94 8.24 0.52
N SER A 95 15.05 8.86 1.30
CA SER A 95 13.99 9.75 0.77
C SER A 95 14.55 11.05 0.18
N PHE A 96 15.73 11.50 0.63
CA PHE A 96 16.33 12.74 0.13
C PHE A 96 16.87 12.63 -1.31
N GLU A 97 17.42 11.49 -1.72
CA GLU A 97 17.92 11.32 -3.10
C GLU A 97 16.80 11.31 -4.14
N GLN A 98 15.59 10.84 -3.79
CA GLN A 98 14.45 10.87 -4.72
C GLN A 98 13.73 12.24 -4.76
N PHE A 99 13.86 13.04 -3.71
CA PHE A 99 13.31 14.40 -3.67
C PHE A 99 13.97 15.34 -4.69
N GLU A 100 15.30 15.26 -4.89
CA GLU A 100 15.97 16.04 -5.93
C GLU A 100 15.52 15.63 -7.34
N TYR A 101 15.34 14.34 -7.61
CA TYR A 101 14.90 13.87 -8.93
C TYR A 101 13.46 14.28 -9.27
N ILE A 102 12.54 14.25 -8.29
CA ILE A 102 11.15 14.68 -8.50
C ILE A 102 11.07 16.20 -8.70
N PHE A 103 11.87 16.98 -7.97
CA PHE A 103 11.97 18.43 -8.19
C PHE A 103 12.59 18.76 -9.55
N GLN A 104 13.63 18.03 -9.96
CA GLN A 104 14.29 18.24 -11.25
C GLN A 104 13.37 17.87 -12.42
N CYS A 105 12.58 16.81 -12.31
CA CYS A 105 11.58 16.44 -13.33
C CYS A 105 10.45 17.47 -13.44
N PHE A 106 9.95 18.03 -12.33
CA PHE A 106 8.93 19.08 -12.37
C PHE A 106 9.48 20.38 -12.96
N PHE A 107 10.73 20.74 -12.65
CA PHE A 107 11.38 21.94 -13.19
C PHE A 107 11.69 21.81 -14.69
N ILE A 108 12.11 20.63 -15.15
CA ILE A 108 12.36 20.34 -16.57
C ILE A 108 11.05 20.34 -17.37
N LEU A 109 9.95 19.76 -16.85
CA LEU A 109 8.65 19.84 -17.53
C LEU A 109 8.10 21.27 -17.59
N PHE A 110 8.33 22.10 -16.57
CA PHE A 110 7.91 23.50 -16.57
C PHE A 110 8.70 24.35 -17.58
N ILE A 111 10.00 24.07 -17.76
CA ILE A 111 10.84 24.76 -18.76
C ILE A 111 10.54 24.31 -20.19
N ILE A 112 10.18 23.04 -20.43
CA ILE A 112 9.89 22.55 -21.80
C ILE A 112 8.48 22.97 -22.27
N ASN A 113 7.54 23.28 -21.36
CA ASN A 113 6.19 23.75 -21.71
C ASN A 113 6.04 25.28 -21.76
N ILE A 114 7.10 26.03 -21.40
CA ILE A 114 7.20 27.48 -21.56
C ILE A 114 8.41 27.77 -22.46
N ILE A 115 8.22 27.59 -23.76
CA ILE A 115 8.88 28.20 -24.94
C ILE A 115 8.10 27.68 -26.15
#